data_AF-A0A3D0NRI9-F1
#
_entry.id   AF-A0A3D0NRI9-F1
#
_cell.length_a   1.000
_cell.length_b   1.000
_cell.length_c   1.000
_cell.angle_alpha   90.00
_cell.angle_beta   90.00
_cell.angle_gamma   90.00
#
_symmetry.space_group_name_H-M   'P 1'
#
loop_
_entity.id
_entity.type
_entity.pdbx_description
1 polymer ?
#
loop_
_entity_poly.entity_id
_entity_poly.type
_entity_poly.pdbx_seq_one_letter_code
_entity_poly.pdbx_strand_id
1 'polypeptide(L)'
;KGADRQQGEQPDVYRQLLKEDLQQFNKVMQEYTGQQPLCFTCPFGAKNEEMLTVIRDMGFRAMMDCEEKGNDLSSAEALYHLHRYLRPNHLSAEEFFARMEL
;
A
#
# COMPACT_ATOMS: atom_id res chain seq x y z
N LYS A 1 3.94 11.00 -6.30
CA LYS A 1 3.20 10.25 -7.36
C LYS A 1 2.26 9.25 -6.69
N GLY A 2 1.17 8.82 -7.33
CA GLY A 2 0.20 7.95 -6.65
C GLY A 2 -0.44 8.66 -5.47
N ALA A 3 -0.44 8.01 -4.29
CA ALA A 3 -0.98 8.57 -3.05
C ALA A 3 0.05 9.40 -2.24
N ASP A 4 1.24 9.69 -2.79
CA ASP A 4 2.28 10.46 -2.11
C ASP A 4 1.90 11.93 -1.87
N ARG A 5 2.47 12.54 -0.83
CA ARG A 5 2.28 13.95 -0.53
C ARG A 5 2.88 14.83 -1.63
N GLN A 6 2.16 15.86 -2.04
CA GLN A 6 2.64 16.78 -3.07
C GLN A 6 3.67 17.78 -2.50
N GLN A 7 4.56 18.27 -3.36
CA GLN A 7 5.54 19.28 -2.96
C GLN A 7 4.81 20.57 -2.54
N GLY A 8 5.06 21.03 -1.31
CA GLY A 8 4.42 22.22 -0.74
C GLY A 8 3.04 21.96 -0.13
N GLU A 9 2.50 20.73 -0.22
CA GLU A 9 1.27 20.35 0.46
C GLU A 9 1.50 20.27 1.97
N GLN A 10 0.61 20.89 2.74
CA GLN A 10 0.69 20.84 4.20
C GLN A 10 0.36 19.43 4.71
N PRO A 11 1.12 18.88 5.68
CA PRO A 11 0.89 17.52 6.17
C PRO A 11 -0.54 17.24 6.65
N ASP A 12 -1.20 18.20 7.30
CA ASP A 12 -2.59 18.04 7.74
C ASP A 12 -3.57 17.96 6.58
N VAL A 13 -3.36 18.78 5.54
CA VAL A 13 -4.18 18.75 4.32
C VAL A 13 -4.04 17.40 3.63
N TYR A 14 -2.79 16.94 3.46
CA TYR A 14 -2.49 15.62 2.91
C TYR A 14 -3.20 14.50 3.68
N ARG A 15 -3.07 14.48 5.02
CA ARG A 15 -3.71 13.48 5.88
C ARG A 15 -5.23 13.49 5.73
N GLN A 16 -5.84 14.67 5.71
CA GLN A 16 -7.28 14.81 5.59
C GLN A 16 -7.79 14.28 4.24
N LEU A 17 -7.15 14.67 3.15
CA LEU A 17 -7.51 14.21 1.80
C LEU A 17 -7.39 12.69 1.66
N LEU A 18 -6.30 12.10 2.17
CA LEU A 18 -6.13 10.65 2.14
C LEU A 18 -7.17 9.93 3.02
N LYS A 19 -7.49 10.47 4.20
CA LYS A 19 -8.54 9.91 5.09
C LYS A 19 -9.90 9.94 4.40
N GLU A 20 -10.27 11.04 3.76
CA GLU A 20 -11.55 11.17 3.04
C GLU A 20 -11.67 10.18 1.88
N ASP A 21 -10.62 10.03 1.07
CA ASP A 21 -10.58 9.07 -0.03
C ASP A 21 -10.77 7.63 0.48
N LEU A 22 -10.02 7.24 1.52
CA LEU A 22 -10.11 5.90 2.11
C LEU A 22 -11.45 5.64 2.81
N GLN A 23 -12.06 6.66 3.42
CA GLN A 23 -13.40 6.54 4.00
C GLN A 23 -14.44 6.25 2.93
N GLN A 24 -14.38 6.95 1.79
CA GLN A 24 -15.26 6.70 0.66
C GLN A 24 -15.04 5.30 0.09
N PHE A 25 -13.78 4.87 -0.06
CA PHE A 25 -13.44 3.51 -0.48
C PHE A 25 -14.00 2.45 0.47
N ASN A 26 -13.80 2.60 1.79
CA ASN A 26 -14.28 1.66 2.80
C ASN A 26 -15.81 1.55 2.78
N LYS A 27 -16.52 2.67 2.57
CA LYS A 27 -17.98 2.67 2.42
C LYS A 27 -18.42 1.83 1.22
N VAL A 28 -17.82 2.05 0.06
CA VAL A 28 -18.14 1.30 -1.18
C VAL A 28 -17.78 -0.18 -1.02
N MET A 29 -16.62 -0.50 -0.46
CA MET A 29 -16.22 -1.88 -0.19
C MET A 29 -17.23 -2.59 0.71
N GLN A 30 -17.65 -1.95 1.81
CA GLN A 30 -18.64 -2.53 2.71
C GLN A 30 -20.00 -2.71 2.04
N GLU A 31 -20.45 -1.72 1.26
CA GLU A 31 -21.74 -1.75 0.56
C GLU A 31 -21.83 -2.91 -0.45
N TYR A 32 -20.80 -3.10 -1.25
CA TYR A 32 -20.84 -4.06 -2.36
C TYR A 32 -20.27 -5.44 -2.03
N THR A 33 -19.40 -5.55 -1.02
CA THR A 33 -18.73 -6.82 -0.67
C THR A 33 -19.06 -7.32 0.74
N GLY A 34 -19.65 -6.47 1.59
CA GLY A 34 -19.89 -6.78 3.00
C GLY A 34 -18.61 -6.81 3.85
N GLN A 35 -17.46 -6.42 3.29
CA GLN A 35 -16.15 -6.50 3.94
C GLN A 35 -15.47 -5.14 3.98
N GLN A 36 -14.71 -4.90 5.06
CA GLN A 36 -13.72 -3.83 5.09
C GLN A 36 -12.34 -4.34 4.66
N PRO A 37 -11.60 -3.56 3.86
CA PRO A 37 -10.27 -3.92 3.42
C PRO A 37 -9.29 -3.93 4.60
N LEU A 38 -8.36 -4.89 4.59
CA LEU A 38 -7.37 -5.07 5.65
C LEU A 38 -5.96 -4.64 5.23
N CYS A 39 -5.72 -4.53 3.93
CA CYS A 39 -4.41 -4.24 3.37
C CYS A 39 -4.51 -3.11 2.35
N PHE A 40 -3.67 -2.09 2.50
CA PHE A 40 -3.55 -1.01 1.53
C PHE A 40 -2.44 -1.35 0.52
N THR A 41 -2.69 -1.17 -0.77
CA THR A 41 -1.65 -1.36 -1.80
C THR A 41 -1.29 -0.01 -2.39
N CYS A 42 -0.04 0.41 -2.22
CA CYS A 42 0.44 1.72 -2.61
C CYS A 42 0.36 1.90 -4.13
N PRO A 43 -0.44 2.86 -4.63
CA PRO A 43 -0.46 3.17 -6.05
C PRO A 43 0.94 3.59 -6.51
N PHE A 44 1.47 2.89 -7.52
CA PHE A 44 2.83 3.09 -8.04
C PHE A 44 3.95 2.91 -6.99
N GLY A 45 3.68 2.26 -5.86
CA GLY A 45 4.67 1.95 -4.83
C GLY A 45 5.07 3.13 -3.94
N ALA A 46 4.41 4.28 -4.04
CA ALA A 46 4.77 5.44 -3.23
C ALA A 46 4.32 5.27 -1.77
N LYS A 47 5.25 5.47 -0.83
CA LYS A 47 5.04 5.39 0.62
C LYS A 47 5.78 6.53 1.32
N ASN A 48 5.18 7.07 2.38
CA ASN A 48 5.80 8.00 3.31
C ASN A 48 5.23 7.78 4.74
N GLU A 49 5.82 8.43 5.74
CA GLU A 49 5.44 8.23 7.15
C GLU A 49 4.03 8.76 7.46
N GLU A 50 3.63 9.87 6.82
CA GLU A 50 2.30 10.44 7.00
C GLU A 50 1.21 9.50 6.47
N MET A 51 1.45 8.86 5.32
CA MET A 51 0.59 7.83 4.74
C MET A 51 0.45 6.66 5.70
N LEU A 52 1.58 6.14 6.20
CA LEU A 52 1.58 5.02 7.12
C LEU A 52 0.73 5.29 8.37
N THR A 53 0.83 6.51 8.90
CA THR A 53 -0.01 6.96 10.03
C THR A 53 -1.49 6.92 9.69
N VAL A 54 -1.88 7.47 8.53
CA VAL A 54 -3.28 7.45 8.07
C VAL A 54 -3.80 6.03 7.86
N ILE A 55 -3.00 5.14 7.25
CA ILE A 55 -3.36 3.75 7.01
C ILE A 55 -3.65 3.02 8.32
N ARG A 56 -2.81 3.22 9.35
CA ARG A 56 -3.04 2.65 10.70
C ARG A 56 -4.29 3.19 11.36
N ASP A 57 -4.45 4.52 11.38
CA ASP A 57 -5.61 5.20 11.97
C ASP A 57 -6.92 4.70 11.35
N MET A 58 -6.89 4.36 10.06
CA MET A 58 -8.05 3.90 9.31
C MET A 58 -8.35 2.40 9.47
N GLY A 59 -7.58 1.69 10.31
CA GLY A 59 -7.84 0.29 10.67
C GLY A 59 -7.26 -0.74 9.70
N PHE A 60 -6.47 -0.32 8.70
CA PHE A 60 -5.71 -1.26 7.88
C PHE A 60 -4.61 -1.91 8.71
N ARG A 61 -4.39 -3.21 8.47
CA ARG A 61 -3.43 -4.06 9.19
C ARG A 61 -2.17 -4.36 8.39
N ALA A 62 -2.12 -3.97 7.12
CA ALA A 62 -0.99 -4.19 6.26
C ALA A 62 -0.91 -3.12 5.14
N MET A 63 0.29 -2.95 4.59
CA MET A 63 0.59 -2.03 3.51
C MET A 63 1.62 -2.65 2.57
N MET A 64 1.36 -2.61 1.25
CA MET A 64 2.22 -3.20 0.22
C MET A 64 2.75 -2.14 -0.75
N ASP A 65 4.06 -2.10 -0.96
CA ASP A 65 4.71 -1.24 -1.95
C ASP A 65 5.09 -1.99 -3.24
N CYS A 66 6.04 -1.46 -4.02
CA CYS A 66 6.54 -2.07 -5.25
C CYS A 66 8.06 -2.31 -5.20
N GLU A 67 8.66 -2.32 -4.01
CA GLU A 67 10.06 -2.69 -3.84
C GLU A 67 10.17 -4.21 -4.08
N GLU A 68 11.10 -4.64 -4.93
CA GLU A 68 11.21 -6.05 -5.35
C GLU A 68 12.16 -6.83 -4.44
N LYS A 69 11.73 -7.12 -3.22
CA LYS A 69 12.49 -7.91 -2.24
C LYS A 69 11.61 -8.93 -1.51
N GLY A 70 12.25 -9.90 -0.86
CA GLY A 70 11.60 -10.79 0.09
C GLY A 70 11.02 -10.04 1.30
N ASN A 71 9.98 -10.62 1.91
CA ASN A 71 9.36 -10.09 3.13
C ASN A 71 9.87 -10.87 4.34
N ASP A 72 10.50 -10.19 5.29
CA ASP A 72 10.76 -10.74 6.62
C ASP A 72 9.59 -10.43 7.55
N LEU A 73 8.85 -11.47 7.96
CA LEU A 73 7.66 -11.37 8.82
C LEU A 73 7.99 -11.62 10.30
N SER A 74 9.22 -11.33 10.72
CA SER A 74 9.70 -11.48 12.10
C SER A 74 8.96 -10.61 13.12
N SER A 75 8.19 -9.61 12.70
CA SER A 75 7.36 -8.76 13.57
C SER A 75 6.02 -8.40 12.94
N ALA A 76 5.04 -8.05 13.78
CA ALA A 76 3.75 -7.53 13.31
C ALA A 76 3.91 -6.20 12.53
N GLU A 77 4.92 -5.42 12.87
CA GLU A 77 5.25 -4.15 12.21
C GLU A 77 5.64 -4.35 10.74
N ALA A 78 6.25 -5.49 10.42
CA ALA A 78 6.64 -5.84 9.05
C ALA A 78 5.46 -5.86 8.07
N LEU A 79 4.22 -6.07 8.54
CA LEU A 79 3.03 -6.05 7.70
C LEU A 79 2.77 -4.69 7.04
N TYR A 80 3.32 -3.61 7.58
CA TYR A 80 3.20 -2.27 7.00
C TYR A 80 4.32 -1.93 6.01
N HIS A 81 5.25 -2.86 5.81
CA HIS A 81 6.40 -2.70 4.92
C HIS A 81 6.48 -3.87 3.95
N LEU A 82 5.35 -4.39 3.48
CA LEU A 82 5.34 -5.52 2.56
C LEU A 82 5.76 -5.09 1.16
N HIS A 83 6.52 -5.97 0.54
CA HIS A 83 7.16 -5.79 -0.75
C HIS A 83 6.50 -6.65 -1.82
N ARG A 84 6.56 -6.19 -3.08
CA ARG A 84 5.95 -6.87 -4.23
C ARG A 84 6.91 -6.89 -5.40
N TYR A 85 7.16 -8.10 -5.91
CA TYR A 85 7.75 -8.30 -7.22
C TYR A 85 6.74 -7.91 -8.30
N LEU A 86 7.05 -6.90 -9.10
CA LEU A 86 6.17 -6.46 -10.18
C LEU A 86 6.32 -7.42 -11.37
N ARG A 87 5.20 -7.98 -11.84
CA ARG A 87 5.18 -8.86 -13.00
C ARG A 87 4.85 -8.07 -14.27
N PRO A 88 5.84 -7.63 -15.06
CA PRO A 88 5.57 -6.99 -16.33
C PRO A 88 5.06 -8.01 -17.36
N ASN A 89 4.34 -7.52 -18.36
CA ASN A 89 3.72 -8.34 -19.40
C ASN A 89 4.70 -8.99 -20.39
N HIS A 90 5.94 -8.51 -20.47
CA HIS A 90 6.93 -8.97 -21.45
C HIS A 90 7.83 -10.09 -20.94
N LEU A 91 7.70 -10.50 -19.68
CA LEU A 91 8.50 -11.59 -19.11
C LEU A 91 7.69 -12.89 -19.09
N SER A 92 8.35 -13.98 -19.47
CA SER A 92 7.87 -15.33 -19.18
C SER A 92 7.83 -15.59 -17.68
N ALA A 93 7.14 -16.67 -17.28
CA ALA A 93 7.13 -17.08 -15.88
C ALA A 93 8.54 -17.43 -15.39
N GLU A 94 9.32 -18.11 -16.21
CA GLU A 94 10.70 -18.50 -15.90
C GLU A 94 11.59 -17.28 -15.63
N GLU A 95 11.60 -16.31 -16.54
CA GLU A 95 12.37 -15.07 -16.40
C GLU A 95 11.92 -14.25 -15.18
N PHE A 96 10.63 -14.25 -14.88
CA PHE A 96 10.09 -13.56 -13.70
C PHE A 96 10.56 -14.20 -12.39
N PHE A 97 10.47 -15.53 -12.26
CA PHE A 97 10.88 -16.22 -11.05
C PHE A 97 12.40 -16.23 -10.85
N ALA A 98 13.18 -16.22 -11.93
CA ALA A 98 14.64 -16.12 -11.86
C ALA A 98 15.14 -14.81 -11.21
N ARG A 99 14.29 -13.77 -11.13
CA ARG A 99 14.60 -12.48 -10.47
C ARG A 99 14.28 -12.46 -8.98
N MET A 100 13.57 -13.46 -8.46
CA MET A 100 13.20 -13.49 -7.04
C MET A 100 14.37 -14.02 -6.21
N GLU A 101 14.70 -13.30 -5.14
CA GLU A 101 15.61 -13.81 -4.11
C GLU A 101 14.79 -14.75 -3.21
N LEU A 102 14.99 -16.06 -3.37
CA LEU A 102 14.37 -17.11 -2.56
C LEU A 102 15.29 -17.54 -1.42
#